data_AF-A0A0F9W4I9-F1
#
_entry.id   AF-A0A0F9W4I9-F1
#
_cell.length_a   1.000
_cell.length_b   1.000
_cell.length_c   1.000
_cell.angle_alpha   90.00
_cell.angle_beta   90.00
_cell.angle_gamma   90.00
#
_symmetry.space_group_name_H-M   'P 1'
#
loop_
_entity.id
_entity.type
_entity.pdbx_description
1 polymer ?
#
loop_
_entity_poly.entity_id
_entity_poly.type
_entity_poly.pdbx_seq_one_letter_code
_entity_poly.pdbx_strand_id
1 'polypeptide(L)'
;MLITEYLVGRDDDGKPMCLVVKDVLMTDCSPGAAALVVKATRRDLVQAFIQDDGGLEFISFPDLPADVAELLSSGRSLSIVDAVDNMTIDCVLETNTPAQKVYAK
;
A
#
# COMPACT_ATOMS: atom_id res chain seq x y z
N MET A 1 8.37 7.16 -4.11
CA MET A 1 7.51 8.36 -3.96
C MET A 1 6.69 8.31 -2.64
N LEU A 2 6.29 9.45 -2.08
CA LEU A 2 5.44 9.52 -0.87
C LEU A 2 4.07 10.09 -1.23
N ILE A 3 3.00 9.40 -0.85
CA ILE A 3 1.63 9.90 -1.02
C ILE A 3 1.31 10.86 0.10
N THR A 4 0.86 12.05 -0.26
CA THR A 4 0.44 13.08 0.68
C THR A 4 -1.08 13.15 0.84
N GLU A 5 -1.83 12.70 -0.17
CA GLU A 5 -3.30 12.75 -0.18
C GLU A 5 -3.86 11.38 -0.60
N TYR A 6 -4.66 10.79 0.27
CA TYR A 6 -5.44 9.59 -0.03
C TYR A 6 -6.72 9.54 0.81
N LEU A 7 -7.70 8.77 0.35
CA LEU A 7 -8.95 8.52 1.06
C LEU A 7 -9.12 7.02 1.28
N VAL A 8 -9.55 6.63 2.48
CA VAL A 8 -9.90 5.23 2.77
C VAL A 8 -11.41 5.10 2.83
N GLY A 9 -11.95 4.24 1.99
CA GLY A 9 -13.36 3.87 2.01
C GLY A 9 -13.62 2.62 2.85
N ARG A 10 -14.81 2.53 3.45
CA ARG A 10 -15.33 1.33 4.09
C ARG A 10 -16.68 0.95 3.48
N ASP A 11 -17.01 -0.33 3.47
CA ASP A 11 -18.33 -0.83 3.07
C ASP A 11 -19.37 -0.59 4.17
N ASP A 12 -20.62 -0.93 3.87
CA ASP A 12 -21.74 -0.85 4.82
C ASP A 12 -21.53 -1.75 6.06
N ASP A 13 -20.67 -2.76 5.98
CA ASP A 13 -20.27 -3.63 7.10
C ASP A 13 -19.08 -3.03 7.90
N GLY A 14 -18.59 -1.84 7.53
CA GLY A 14 -17.45 -1.18 8.17
C GLY A 14 -16.08 -1.78 7.82
N LYS A 15 -16.01 -2.67 6.82
CA LYS A 15 -14.76 -3.26 6.31
C LYS A 15 -14.08 -2.29 5.34
N PRO A 16 -12.77 -2.12 5.41
CA PRO A 16 -12.01 -1.38 4.41
C PRO A 16 -12.29 -1.90 3.00
N MET A 17 -12.70 -1.01 2.11
CA MET A 17 -12.97 -1.33 0.70
C MET A 17 -11.81 -0.94 -0.20
N CYS A 18 -11.30 0.28 -0.04
CA CYS A 18 -10.24 0.77 -0.90
C CYS A 18 -9.47 1.93 -0.30
N LEU A 19 -8.27 2.14 -0.82
CA LEU A 19 -7.48 3.34 -0.64
C LEU A 19 -7.43 4.06 -1.99
N VAL A 20 -8.07 5.23 -2.08
CA VAL A 20 -8.10 6.07 -3.28
C VAL A 20 -6.97 7.08 -3.23
N VAL A 21 -6.14 7.08 -4.28
CA VAL A 21 -5.04 8.03 -4.50
C VAL A 21 -5.30 8.86 -5.75
N LYS A 22 -4.50 9.91 -5.96
CA LYS A 22 -4.61 10.78 -7.12
C LYS A 22 -3.28 10.88 -7.85
N ASP A 23 -3.20 10.32 -9.06
CA ASP A 23 -2.05 10.45 -9.97
C ASP A 23 -0.74 9.98 -9.34
N VAL A 24 -0.77 8.77 -8.77
CA VAL A 24 0.37 8.21 -8.02
C VAL A 24 0.77 6.83 -8.54
N LEU A 25 -0.20 6.05 -9.03
CA LEU A 25 0.12 4.72 -9.52
C LEU A 25 0.81 4.84 -10.88
N MET A 26 1.90 4.10 -11.05
CA MET A 26 2.59 4.04 -12.34
C MET A 26 1.76 3.22 -13.33
N THR A 27 1.57 3.73 -14.53
CA THR A 27 0.72 3.14 -15.58
C THR A 27 1.29 1.86 -16.22
N ASP A 28 2.57 1.55 -15.97
CA ASP A 28 3.30 0.42 -16.57
C ASP A 28 4.07 -0.36 -15.50
N CYS A 29 3.38 -0.77 -14.44
CA CYS A 29 4.00 -1.53 -13.35
C CYS A 29 3.10 -2.65 -12.83
N SER A 30 3.73 -3.66 -12.24
CA SER A 30 3.05 -4.73 -11.51
C SER A 30 3.21 -4.54 -10.00
N PRO A 31 2.18 -4.85 -9.18
CA PRO A 31 2.33 -4.86 -7.73
C PRO A 31 3.38 -5.88 -7.30
N GLY A 32 4.36 -5.41 -6.54
CA GLY A 32 5.36 -6.23 -5.86
C GLY A 32 5.01 -6.45 -4.38
N ALA A 33 6.04 -6.67 -3.57
CA ALA A 33 5.90 -6.90 -2.14
C ALA A 33 5.33 -5.67 -1.39
N ALA A 34 4.44 -5.93 -0.44
CA ALA A 34 3.88 -4.92 0.45
C ALA A 34 4.29 -5.17 1.90
N ALA A 35 4.54 -4.09 2.65
CA ALA A 35 4.92 -4.16 4.06
C ALA A 35 4.29 -3.04 4.89
N LEU A 36 3.95 -3.34 6.14
CA LEU A 36 3.59 -2.33 7.14
C LEU A 36 4.84 -1.94 7.94
N VAL A 37 5.13 -0.64 7.98
CA VAL A 37 6.21 -0.06 8.76
C VAL A 37 5.62 0.68 9.95
N VAL A 38 5.90 0.19 11.17
CA VAL A 38 5.44 0.81 12.41
C VAL A 38 6.41 1.92 12.82
N LYS A 39 5.91 3.13 13.06
CA LYS A 39 6.69 4.29 13.53
C LYS A 39 5.98 4.95 14.69
N ALA A 40 6.54 4.88 15.90
CA ALA A 40 6.06 5.54 17.13
C ALA A 40 4.53 5.44 17.39
N THR A 41 3.72 6.26 16.73
CA THR A 41 2.25 6.33 16.87
C THR A 41 1.48 6.01 15.57
N ARG A 42 2.16 5.70 14.46
CA ARG A 42 1.54 5.47 13.15
C ARG A 42 2.02 4.17 12.50
N ARG A 43 1.24 3.67 11.55
CA ARG A 43 1.59 2.53 10.68
C ARG A 43 1.57 3.01 9.24
N ASP A 44 2.72 3.00 8.59
CA ASP A 44 2.85 3.37 7.18
C ASP A 44 2.74 2.09 6.34
N LEU A 45 1.96 2.10 5.26
CA LEU A 45 2.01 1.04 4.25
C LEU A 45 3.05 1.41 3.19
N VAL A 46 3.92 0.46 2.84
CA VAL A 46 4.88 0.60 1.75
C VAL A 46 4.58 -0.49 0.73
N GLN A 47 4.30 -0.07 -0.50
CA GLN A 47 4.05 -0.94 -1.64
C GLN A 47 5.20 -0.82 -2.63
N ALA A 48 5.79 -1.95 -3.00
CA ALA A 48 6.74 -2.01 -4.10
C ALA A 48 6.01 -2.19 -5.44
N PHE A 49 6.56 -1.60 -6.48
CA PHE A 49 6.10 -1.69 -7.86
C PHE A 49 7.26 -2.13 -8.73
N ILE A 50 7.02 -3.16 -9.53
CA ILE A 50 8.02 -3.71 -10.46
C ILE A 50 7.68 -3.16 -11.83
N GLN A 51 8.61 -2.38 -12.40
CA GLN A 51 8.52 -1.83 -13.75
C GLN A 51 8.94 -2.88 -14.78
N ASP A 52 8.54 -2.69 -16.04
CA ASP A 52 8.83 -3.62 -17.14
C ASP A 52 10.34 -3.81 -17.41
N ASP A 53 11.17 -2.82 -17.06
CA ASP A 53 12.62 -2.89 -17.19
C ASP A 53 13.32 -3.63 -16.02
N GLY A 54 12.53 -4.14 -15.06
CA GLY A 54 13.01 -4.77 -13.83
C GLY A 54 13.35 -3.78 -12.71
N GLY A 55 13.10 -2.48 -12.92
CA GLY A 55 13.19 -1.46 -11.90
C GLY A 55 12.19 -1.69 -10.76
N LEU A 56 12.61 -1.35 -9.53
CA LEU A 56 11.76 -1.43 -8.35
C LEU A 56 11.53 -0.03 -7.81
N GLU A 57 10.27 0.38 -7.74
CA GLU A 57 9.88 1.65 -7.14
C GLU A 57 8.98 1.43 -5.92
N PHE A 58 9.17 2.25 -4.89
CA PHE A 58 8.41 2.15 -3.65
C PHE A 58 7.49 3.36 -3.49
N ILE A 59 6.24 3.08 -3.17
CA ILE A 59 5.25 4.09 -2.79
C ILE A 59 4.90 3.89 -1.32
N SER A 60 4.94 4.98 -0.55
CA SER A 60 4.57 4.99 0.86
C SER A 60 3.23 5.69 1.07
N PHE A 61 2.36 5.04 1.83
CA PHE A 61 1.05 5.54 2.29
C PHE A 61 1.17 5.78 3.80
N PRO A 62 1.46 7.02 4.22
CA PRO A 62 1.72 7.31 5.62
C PRO A 62 0.43 7.33 6.44
N ASP A 63 0.55 7.02 7.74
CA ASP A 63 -0.53 7.21 8.71
C ASP A 63 -1.82 6.43 8.40
N LEU A 64 -1.66 5.16 8.03
CA LEU A 64 -2.77 4.29 7.68
C LEU A 64 -3.72 4.11 8.89
N PRO A 65 -5.05 4.20 8.70
CA PRO A 65 -6.01 3.97 9.77
C PRO A 65 -5.79 2.60 10.45
N ALA A 66 -5.97 2.57 11.78
CA ALA A 66 -5.63 1.40 12.60
C ALA A 66 -6.33 0.11 12.14
N ASP A 67 -7.60 0.21 11.76
CA ASP A 67 -8.43 -0.87 11.23
C ASP A 67 -7.91 -1.44 9.91
N VAL A 68 -7.41 -0.58 9.02
CA VAL A 68 -6.84 -0.99 7.73
C VAL A 68 -5.54 -1.74 7.97
N ALA A 69 -4.70 -1.22 8.88
CA ALA A 69 -3.46 -1.87 9.26
C ALA A 69 -3.71 -3.24 9.93
N GLU A 70 -4.73 -3.34 10.78
CA GLU A 70 -5.16 -4.61 11.39
C GLU A 70 -5.67 -5.59 10.33
N LEU A 71 -6.49 -5.12 9.39
CA LEU A 71 -6.99 -5.92 8.27
C LEU A 71 -5.83 -6.53 7.47
N LEU A 72 -4.88 -5.69 7.05
CA LEU A 72 -3.70 -6.13 6.30
C LEU A 72 -2.85 -7.12 7.11
N SER A 73 -2.66 -6.85 8.41
CA SER A 73 -1.93 -7.74 9.33
C SER A 73 -2.62 -9.09 9.53
N SER A 74 -3.95 -9.17 9.34
CA SER A 74 -4.71 -10.41 9.39
C SER A 74 -4.61 -11.26 8.11
N GLY A 75 -3.83 -10.82 7.11
CA GLY A 75 -3.63 -11.50 5.84
C GLY A 75 -4.73 -11.23 4.80
N ARG A 76 -5.56 -10.22 5.02
CA ARG A 76 -6.58 -9.78 4.04
C ARG A 76 -5.97 -8.79 3.05
N SER A 77 -6.59 -8.67 1.89
CA SER A 77 -6.21 -7.71 0.85
C SER A 77 -6.88 -6.35 1.03
N LEU A 78 -6.25 -5.31 0.50
CA LEU A 78 -6.79 -3.96 0.37
C LEU A 78 -6.60 -3.48 -1.07
N SER A 79 -7.65 -3.02 -1.74
CA SER A 79 -7.53 -2.47 -3.08
C SER A 79 -7.07 -1.01 -3.04
N ILE A 80 -6.10 -0.65 -3.87
CA ILE A 80 -5.60 0.71 -4.07
C ILE A 80 -6.09 1.18 -5.43
N VAL A 81 -6.77 2.31 -5.49
CA VAL A 81 -7.41 2.84 -6.69
C VAL A 81 -6.82 4.20 -7.03
N ASP A 82 -6.33 4.37 -8.26
CA ASP A 82 -6.00 5.70 -8.77
C ASP A 82 -7.25 6.37 -9.36
N ALA A 83 -7.60 7.54 -8.82
CA ALA A 83 -8.76 8.29 -9.26
C ALA A 83 -8.62 8.86 -10.68
N VAL A 84 -7.39 9.03 -11.19
CA VAL A 84 -7.15 9.65 -12.50
C VAL A 84 -7.32 8.62 -13.62
N ASP A 85 -6.65 7.47 -13.48
CA ASP A 85 -6.60 6.44 -14.53
C ASP A 85 -7.55 5.27 -14.27
N ASN A 86 -8.31 5.29 -13.17
CA ASN A 86 -9.19 4.21 -12.73
C ASN A 86 -8.45 2.85 -12.60
N MET A 87 -7.13 2.91 -12.39
CA MET A 87 -6.29 1.73 -12.16
C MET A 87 -6.55 1.21 -10.76
N THR A 88 -6.72 -0.11 -10.62
CA THR A 88 -6.93 -0.76 -9.33
C THR A 88 -5.91 -1.86 -9.12
N ILE A 89 -5.32 -1.89 -7.92
CA ILE A 89 -4.28 -2.83 -7.54
C ILE A 89 -4.61 -3.42 -6.17
N ASP A 90 -4.57 -4.74 -6.05
CA ASP A 90 -4.76 -5.41 -4.76
C ASP A 90 -3.45 -5.50 -3.99
N CYS A 91 -3.44 -4.94 -2.79
CA CYS A 91 -2.32 -4.98 -1.85
C CYS A 91 -2.56 -6.09 -0.81
N VAL A 92 -1.59 -6.99 -0.68
CA VAL A 92 -1.55 -8.03 0.37
C VAL A 92 -0.17 -7.98 1.01
N LEU A 93 -0.10 -8.04 2.34
CA LEU A 93 1.20 -8.12 3.03
C LEU A 93 1.86 -9.47 2.74
N GLU A 94 3.12 -9.44 2.33
CA GLU A 94 3.90 -10.67 2.30
C GLU A 94 4.12 -11.17 3.73
N THR A 95 3.48 -12.28 4.08
CA THR A 95 3.56 -12.88 5.42
C THR A 95 4.86 -13.64 5.68
N ASN A 96 5.82 -13.65 4.73
CA ASN A 96 6.98 -14.55 4.82
C ASN A 96 8.33 -14.05 4.29
N THR A 97 8.51 -12.74 4.15
CA THR A 97 9.84 -12.19 3.79
C THR A 97 10.33 -11.32 4.94
N PRO A 98 11.46 -11.64 5.60
CA PRO A 98 11.91 -10.89 6.76
C PRO A 98 12.09 -9.41 6.40
N ALA A 99 11.29 -8.56 7.04
CA ALA A 99 11.38 -7.11 7.00
C ALA A 99 12.67 -6.63 7.69
N GLN A 100 13.83 -7.02 7.18
CA GLN A 100 15.13 -6.57 7.66
C GLN A 100 16.10 -6.53 6.50
N LYS A 101 16.10 -5.41 5.76
CA LYS A 101 17.30 -4.79 5.16
C LYS A 101 17.08 -3.54 4.31
N VAL A 102 15.86 -2.99 4.20
CA VAL A 102 15.66 -1.76 3.39
C VAL A 102 16.04 -0.47 4.14
N TYR A 103 16.38 -0.55 5.43
CA TYR A 103 16.92 0.58 6.19
C TYR A 103 18.24 0.22 6.90
N ALA A 104 19.25 -0.20 6.15
CA ALA A 104 20.63 -0.05 6.58
C ALA A 104 21.30 0.94 5.61
N LYS A 105 21.63 2.10 6.16
CA LYS A 105 22.29 3.28 5.58
C LYS A 105 23.19 3.04 4.38
#